data_AF-A0A1H6XYQ8-F1
#
_entry.id   AF-A0A1H6XYQ8-F1
#
_cell.length_a   1.000
_cell.length_b   1.000
_cell.length_c   1.000
_cell.angle_alpha   90.00
_cell.angle_beta   90.00
_cell.angle_gamma   90.00
#
_symmetry.space_group_name_H-M   'P 1'
#
loop_
_entity.id
_entity.type
_entity.pdbx_description
1 polymer ?
#
loop_
_entity_poly.entity_id
_entity_poly.type
_entity_poly.pdbx_seq_one_letter_code
_entity_poly.pdbx_strand_id
1 'polypeptide(L)'
;MGQHKALFIGVNRYLDKTIHSLDNVINDVVEMSTVITSPPSNFASMDSKMIQQTLATQAIITAAVKDFFLNANDQDVLVFYWAGHGALIADEGFFIAYDSDVNHLRDTAIAMQDLRSYIEKSPAKTVIAMFDCCHSGAMMRAVNDNTQMLRGLTIQGTGKVVLAACTYMQGAYEHQHQSHGNFTAYVLDGLKGAAADAQGAIDVNQLHSFVSRKLEEDGRQIPVYYGQIQGRIILKNVSRDIQEISRVKTISLLTTTINESGNWCLLNEIPMRFVSIQEDNENIVLTLDNLTSQAVTYLKKLQQNLYFQIKMSTLTFRNYSFKIKIVTVSSAVKENVESFTVQLRRDLNTNHMMDMSVSLSGMVAVSPDEIAELRARRILLGEIKNNDYSKTEWSQLEWCIAGQGDIKIDKPPAVDHLNSYQGLKDDYWRLRRLHYIYLLVHSFTVDVITDLTLIIEGNQINHIQLEAIRSSPYTNEPTRVIKIAEDMIKNLS
;
A
#
# COMPACT_ATOMS: atom_id res chain seq x y z
N MET A 1 -37.54 -3.89 10.06
CA MET A 1 -36.97 -3.74 8.71
C MET A 1 -35.67 -4.51 8.68
N GLY A 2 -35.37 -5.21 7.58
CA GLY A 2 -34.08 -5.89 7.41
C GLY A 2 -32.92 -4.90 7.33
N GLN A 3 -31.77 -5.28 7.85
CA GLN A 3 -30.54 -4.50 7.88
C GLN A 3 -29.50 -5.08 6.93
N HIS A 4 -28.59 -4.24 6.44
CA HIS A 4 -27.43 -4.65 5.66
C HIS A 4 -26.20 -4.59 6.58
N LYS A 5 -25.71 -5.74 7.02
CA LYS A 5 -24.61 -5.82 7.99
C LYS A 5 -23.37 -6.40 7.33
N ALA A 6 -22.21 -5.93 7.74
CA ALA A 6 -20.94 -6.45 7.25
C ALA A 6 -19.99 -6.82 8.39
N LEU A 7 -19.26 -7.93 8.24
CA LEU A 7 -18.21 -8.36 9.15
C LEU A 7 -16.93 -8.66 8.37
N PHE A 8 -15.88 -7.89 8.64
CA PHE A 8 -14.57 -8.03 8.02
C PHE A 8 -13.55 -8.53 9.05
N ILE A 9 -12.86 -9.62 8.75
CA ILE A 9 -11.86 -10.23 9.62
C ILE A 9 -10.53 -10.34 8.88
N GLY A 10 -9.47 -9.78 9.47
CA GLY A 10 -8.11 -9.83 8.92
C GLY A 10 -7.10 -10.31 9.95
N VAL A 11 -6.45 -11.44 9.66
CA VAL A 11 -5.37 -11.97 10.51
C VAL A 11 -4.04 -11.86 9.77
N ASN A 12 -3.27 -10.84 10.13
CA ASN A 12 -2.04 -10.46 9.44
C ASN A 12 -0.77 -10.83 10.22
N ARG A 13 -0.89 -11.02 11.54
CA ARG A 13 0.19 -11.40 12.45
C ARG A 13 -0.30 -12.50 13.38
N TYR A 14 0.65 -13.27 13.91
CA TYR A 14 0.38 -14.42 14.76
C TYR A 14 1.30 -14.37 15.99
N LEU A 15 0.77 -14.84 17.12
CA LEU A 15 1.49 -14.94 18.39
C LEU A 15 2.59 -16.00 18.29
N ASP A 16 2.25 -17.15 17.71
CA ASP A 16 3.21 -18.19 17.33
C ASP A 16 4.09 -17.69 16.17
N LYS A 17 5.40 -17.59 16.45
CA LYS A 17 6.40 -17.05 15.51
C LYS A 17 6.75 -18.00 14.37
N THR A 18 6.28 -19.24 14.42
CA THR A 18 6.45 -20.18 13.31
C THR A 18 5.48 -19.90 12.16
N ILE A 19 4.39 -19.15 12.42
CA ILE A 19 3.43 -18.71 11.40
C ILE A 19 3.94 -17.39 10.81
N HIS A 20 4.11 -17.33 9.48
CA HIS A 20 4.53 -16.12 8.79
C HIS A 20 3.46 -15.02 8.85
N SER A 21 3.89 -13.75 8.90
CA SER A 21 2.98 -12.62 8.78
C SER A 21 2.54 -12.42 7.32
N LEU A 22 1.39 -11.78 7.15
CA LEU A 22 0.82 -11.40 5.86
C LEU A 22 0.69 -9.87 5.83
N ASP A 23 1.46 -9.18 5.01
CA ASP A 23 1.61 -7.72 5.12
C ASP A 23 0.40 -6.95 4.53
N ASN A 24 -0.30 -7.56 3.57
CA ASN A 24 -1.40 -6.92 2.83
C ASN A 24 -2.80 -7.10 3.45
N VAL A 25 -2.98 -8.07 4.36
CA VAL A 25 -4.30 -8.44 4.92
C VAL A 25 -5.02 -7.27 5.60
N ILE A 26 -4.29 -6.34 6.21
CA ILE A 26 -4.88 -5.15 6.84
C ILE A 26 -5.42 -4.19 5.78
N ASN A 27 -4.67 -3.95 4.70
CA ASN A 27 -5.11 -3.11 3.60
C ASN A 27 -6.35 -3.72 2.92
N ASP A 28 -6.36 -5.04 2.70
CA ASP A 28 -7.49 -5.79 2.16
C ASP A 28 -8.77 -5.52 2.94
N VAL A 29 -8.73 -5.71 4.25
CA VAL A 29 -9.89 -5.55 5.14
C VAL A 29 -10.35 -4.10 5.22
N VAL A 30 -9.43 -3.14 5.31
CA VAL A 30 -9.75 -1.72 5.36
C VAL A 30 -10.40 -1.26 4.04
N GLU A 31 -9.84 -1.65 2.91
CA GLU A 31 -10.35 -1.24 1.61
C GLU A 31 -11.67 -1.93 1.28
N MET A 32 -11.82 -3.21 1.61
CA MET A 32 -13.08 -3.94 1.45
C MET A 32 -14.19 -3.29 2.27
N SER A 33 -13.92 -2.95 3.54
CA SER A 33 -14.87 -2.23 4.39
C SER A 33 -15.23 -0.87 3.79
N THR A 34 -14.23 -0.14 3.28
CA THR A 34 -14.45 1.17 2.64
C THR A 34 -15.32 1.04 1.42
N VAL A 35 -14.99 0.14 0.48
CA VAL A 35 -15.72 -0.03 -0.78
C VAL A 35 -17.14 -0.52 -0.52
N ILE A 36 -17.35 -1.50 0.37
CA ILE A 36 -18.69 -2.02 0.65
C ILE A 36 -19.57 -0.96 1.30
N THR A 37 -19.03 -0.09 2.15
CA THR A 37 -19.84 0.91 2.88
C THR A 37 -19.94 2.27 2.18
N SER A 38 -19.11 2.51 1.15
CA SER A 38 -19.10 3.79 0.43
C SER A 38 -20.37 4.00 -0.43
N PRO A 39 -21.02 5.17 -0.34
CA PRO A 39 -22.17 5.52 -1.18
C PRO A 39 -21.89 5.40 -2.69
N PRO A 40 -22.87 4.98 -3.52
CA PRO A 40 -24.20 4.52 -3.12
C PRO A 40 -24.18 3.06 -2.68
N SER A 41 -24.26 2.81 -1.36
CA SER A 41 -24.31 1.47 -0.78
C SER A 41 -25.49 1.33 0.16
N ASN A 42 -26.00 0.11 0.27
CA ASN A 42 -27.01 -0.25 1.25
C ASN A 42 -26.38 -0.59 2.62
N PHE A 43 -25.07 -0.83 2.67
CA PHE A 43 -24.33 -1.11 3.89
C PHE A 43 -23.85 0.20 4.52
N ALA A 44 -24.37 0.55 5.69
CA ALA A 44 -23.86 1.68 6.44
C ALA A 44 -22.59 1.30 7.21
N SER A 45 -21.63 2.22 7.33
CA SER A 45 -20.41 1.98 8.10
C SER A 45 -20.69 1.62 9.56
N MET A 46 -21.75 2.17 10.16
CA MET A 46 -22.17 1.84 11.55
C MET A 46 -22.70 0.40 11.72
N ASP A 47 -23.15 -0.23 10.64
CA ASP A 47 -23.63 -1.62 10.62
C ASP A 47 -22.53 -2.59 10.16
N SER A 48 -21.29 -2.10 10.06
CA SER A 48 -20.11 -2.87 9.73
C SER A 48 -19.18 -3.03 10.94
N LYS A 49 -18.61 -4.23 11.10
CA LYS A 49 -17.63 -4.53 12.14
C LYS A 49 -16.34 -5.04 11.50
N MET A 50 -15.22 -4.61 12.05
CA MET A 50 -13.89 -5.01 11.63
C MET A 50 -13.12 -5.62 12.81
N ILE A 51 -12.52 -6.78 12.60
CA ILE A 51 -11.66 -7.46 13.57
C ILE A 51 -10.30 -7.69 12.91
N GLN A 52 -9.25 -7.11 13.48
CA GLN A 52 -7.91 -7.19 12.90
C GLN A 52 -6.80 -7.11 13.95
N GLN A 53 -5.56 -7.34 13.53
CA GLN A 53 -4.36 -7.26 14.38
C GLN A 53 -4.50 -8.15 15.63
N THR A 54 -4.11 -7.65 16.80
CA THR A 54 -4.13 -8.39 18.07
C THR A 54 -5.54 -8.66 18.62
N LEU A 55 -6.58 -8.05 18.04
CA LEU A 55 -7.98 -8.33 18.40
C LEU A 55 -8.53 -9.57 17.69
N ALA A 56 -7.82 -10.09 16.68
CA ALA A 56 -8.25 -11.23 15.89
C ALA A 56 -7.96 -12.57 16.59
N THR A 57 -8.28 -12.66 17.88
CA THR A 57 -8.15 -13.89 18.66
C THR A 57 -9.28 -14.87 18.35
N GLN A 58 -9.03 -16.16 18.56
CA GLN A 58 -9.99 -17.23 18.32
C GLN A 58 -11.32 -16.97 19.03
N ALA A 59 -11.25 -16.54 20.31
CA ALA A 59 -12.43 -16.29 21.13
C ALA A 59 -13.25 -15.10 20.62
N ILE A 60 -12.58 -13.98 20.27
CA ILE A 60 -13.25 -12.76 19.78
C ILE A 60 -13.89 -13.02 18.42
N ILE A 61 -13.17 -13.68 17.50
CA ILE A 61 -13.68 -14.03 16.19
C ILE A 61 -14.88 -14.96 16.31
N THR A 62 -14.75 -16.04 17.08
CA THR A 62 -15.83 -17.03 17.24
C THR A 62 -17.10 -16.40 17.81
N ALA A 63 -16.96 -15.53 18.81
CA ALA A 63 -18.09 -14.79 19.37
C ALA A 63 -18.72 -13.86 18.33
N ALA A 64 -17.91 -13.11 17.58
CA ALA A 64 -18.40 -12.17 16.57
C ALA A 64 -19.08 -12.87 15.38
N VAL A 65 -18.52 -13.99 14.91
CA VAL A 65 -19.09 -14.80 13.83
C VAL A 65 -20.43 -15.40 14.26
N LYS A 66 -20.51 -15.97 15.46
CA LYS A 66 -21.76 -16.52 16.00
C LYS A 66 -22.83 -15.44 16.10
N ASP A 67 -22.49 -14.29 16.68
CA ASP A 67 -23.42 -13.16 16.80
C ASP A 67 -23.89 -12.67 15.42
N PHE A 68 -22.95 -12.45 14.50
CA PHE A 68 -23.23 -11.94 13.15
C PHE A 68 -24.18 -12.83 12.36
N PHE A 69 -23.98 -14.16 12.39
CA PHE A 69 -24.79 -15.08 11.61
C PHE A 69 -26.05 -15.55 12.33
N LEU A 70 -25.96 -15.91 13.61
CA LEU A 70 -27.07 -16.58 14.32
C LEU A 70 -28.09 -15.58 14.88
N ASN A 71 -27.70 -14.34 15.16
CA ASN A 71 -28.62 -13.29 15.65
C ASN A 71 -29.12 -12.35 14.53
N ALA A 72 -28.96 -12.74 13.26
CA ALA A 72 -29.51 -12.00 12.14
C ALA A 72 -31.05 -12.07 12.10
N ASN A 73 -31.69 -11.16 11.37
CA ASN A 73 -33.13 -11.20 11.07
C ASN A 73 -33.38 -11.84 9.70
N ASP A 74 -34.57 -12.40 9.47
CA ASP A 74 -34.95 -13.05 8.21
C ASP A 74 -35.04 -12.13 6.98
N GLN A 75 -34.96 -10.81 7.19
CA GLN A 75 -34.84 -9.80 6.13
C GLN A 75 -33.42 -9.24 5.98
N ASP A 76 -32.46 -9.66 6.81
CA ASP A 76 -31.09 -9.13 6.76
C ASP A 76 -30.32 -9.61 5.52
N VAL A 77 -29.42 -8.74 5.05
CA VAL A 77 -28.41 -9.05 4.05
C VAL A 77 -27.04 -8.94 4.72
N LEU A 78 -26.31 -10.05 4.76
CA LEU A 78 -25.02 -10.14 5.43
C LEU A 78 -23.89 -10.24 4.41
N VAL A 79 -22.85 -9.42 4.60
CA VAL A 79 -21.56 -9.63 3.93
C VAL A 79 -20.52 -10.03 4.97
N PHE A 80 -19.88 -11.16 4.75
CA PHE A 80 -18.76 -11.63 5.54
C PHE A 80 -17.51 -11.68 4.68
N TYR A 81 -16.40 -11.18 5.19
CA TYR A 81 -15.11 -11.21 4.51
C TYR A 81 -14.02 -11.66 5.47
N TRP A 82 -13.24 -12.66 5.05
CA TRP A 82 -12.09 -13.17 5.78
C TRP A 82 -10.83 -13.03 4.92
N ALA A 83 -9.76 -12.51 5.52
CA ALA A 83 -8.40 -12.56 4.96
C ALA A 83 -7.40 -13.07 6.01
N GLY A 84 -6.58 -14.06 5.65
CA GLY A 84 -5.58 -14.64 6.55
C GLY A 84 -5.20 -16.07 6.20
N HIS A 85 -4.40 -16.73 7.05
CA HIS A 85 -3.99 -18.11 6.82
C HIS A 85 -5.12 -19.11 7.04
N GLY A 86 -5.08 -20.18 6.23
CA GLY A 86 -5.83 -21.41 6.45
C GLY A 86 -4.89 -22.60 6.67
N ALA A 87 -5.35 -23.61 7.40
CA ALA A 87 -4.66 -24.88 7.59
C ALA A 87 -5.59 -26.07 7.28
N LEU A 88 -4.99 -27.21 6.93
CA LEU A 88 -5.69 -28.47 6.72
C LEU A 88 -5.05 -29.54 7.59
N ILE A 89 -5.81 -30.12 8.53
CA ILE A 89 -5.33 -31.17 9.43
C ILE A 89 -6.28 -32.34 9.33
N ALA A 90 -5.77 -33.52 8.93
CA ALA A 90 -6.55 -34.76 8.87
C ALA A 90 -7.92 -34.56 8.20
N ASP A 91 -7.92 -33.92 7.03
CA ASP A 91 -9.09 -33.57 6.21
C ASP A 91 -10.02 -32.46 6.75
N GLU A 92 -9.68 -31.84 7.88
CA GLU A 92 -10.41 -30.72 8.46
C GLU A 92 -9.73 -29.37 8.15
N GLY A 93 -10.49 -28.43 7.60
CA GLY A 93 -10.01 -27.08 7.30
C GLY A 93 -10.18 -26.12 8.49
N PHE A 94 -9.19 -25.29 8.73
CA PHE A 94 -9.16 -24.29 9.81
C PHE A 94 -8.75 -22.92 9.30
N PHE A 95 -9.35 -21.86 9.85
CA PHE A 95 -8.86 -20.49 9.77
C PHE A 95 -7.99 -20.20 10.98
N ILE A 96 -6.80 -19.64 10.73
CA ILE A 96 -5.81 -19.36 11.77
C ILE A 96 -6.09 -17.98 12.39
N ALA A 97 -6.27 -17.95 13.70
CA ALA A 97 -6.46 -16.73 14.49
C ALA A 97 -5.10 -16.19 14.99
N TYR A 98 -5.08 -14.96 15.49
CA TYR A 98 -3.89 -14.31 16.03
C TYR A 98 -3.19 -15.14 17.12
N ASP A 99 -3.95 -15.82 17.98
CA ASP A 99 -3.50 -16.61 19.12
C ASP A 99 -3.55 -18.14 18.88
N SER A 100 -3.68 -18.58 17.63
CA SER A 100 -3.60 -20.00 17.29
C SER A 100 -2.18 -20.56 17.52
N ASP A 101 -2.11 -21.77 18.07
CA ASP A 101 -0.89 -22.56 18.26
C ASP A 101 -0.82 -23.66 17.20
N VAL A 102 0.26 -23.71 16.42
CA VAL A 102 0.43 -24.70 15.34
C VAL A 102 0.30 -26.15 15.83
N ASN A 103 0.68 -26.42 17.08
CA ASN A 103 0.64 -27.76 17.65
C ASN A 103 -0.75 -28.15 18.17
N HIS A 104 -1.65 -27.17 18.36
CA HIS A 104 -2.96 -27.33 18.96
C HIS A 104 -4.06 -26.62 18.14
N LEU A 105 -3.94 -26.66 16.80
CA LEU A 105 -4.86 -25.93 15.90
C LEU A 105 -6.32 -26.36 16.03
N ARG A 106 -6.61 -27.62 16.38
CA ARG A 106 -8.00 -28.06 16.64
C ARG A 106 -8.67 -27.32 17.79
N ASP A 107 -7.89 -26.91 18.79
CA ASP A 107 -8.39 -26.24 19.99
C ASP A 107 -8.26 -24.71 19.90
N THR A 108 -7.31 -24.21 19.09
CA THR A 108 -6.89 -22.80 19.08
C THR A 108 -7.16 -22.08 17.76
N ALA A 109 -7.59 -22.79 16.71
CA ALA A 109 -8.02 -22.20 15.43
C ALA A 109 -9.56 -22.23 15.29
N ILE A 110 -10.06 -21.76 14.15
CA ILE A 110 -11.50 -21.73 13.87
C ILE A 110 -11.81 -22.76 12.78
N ALA A 111 -12.59 -23.77 13.10
CA ALA A 111 -12.98 -24.79 12.12
C ALA A 111 -13.83 -24.17 10.99
N MET A 112 -13.48 -24.43 9.74
CA MET A 112 -14.25 -23.98 8.58
C MET A 112 -15.65 -24.59 8.58
N GLN A 113 -15.78 -25.83 9.07
CA GLN A 113 -17.07 -26.50 9.22
C GLN A 113 -18.00 -25.79 10.21
N ASP A 114 -17.47 -25.22 11.29
CA ASP A 114 -18.27 -24.43 12.23
C ASP A 114 -18.77 -23.15 11.57
N LEU A 115 -17.89 -22.43 10.86
CA LEU A 115 -18.27 -21.23 10.14
C LEU A 115 -19.34 -21.52 9.08
N ARG A 116 -19.16 -22.58 8.29
CA ARG A 116 -20.15 -23.07 7.33
C ARG A 116 -21.49 -23.34 8.01
N SER A 117 -21.48 -24.06 9.13
CA SER A 117 -22.66 -24.36 9.94
C SER A 117 -23.36 -23.08 10.42
N TYR A 118 -22.62 -22.03 10.81
CA TYR A 118 -23.22 -20.74 11.17
C TYR A 118 -23.84 -20.01 9.95
N ILE A 119 -23.18 -20.04 8.79
CA ILE A 119 -23.71 -19.46 7.55
C ILE A 119 -25.01 -20.15 7.13
N GLU A 120 -25.02 -21.48 7.11
CA GLU A 120 -26.17 -22.32 6.75
C GLU A 120 -27.35 -22.12 7.72
N LYS A 121 -27.07 -21.99 9.03
CA LYS A 121 -28.09 -21.77 10.07
C LYS A 121 -28.56 -20.32 10.21
N SER A 122 -27.85 -19.37 9.62
CA SER A 122 -28.21 -17.96 9.74
C SER A 122 -29.63 -17.73 9.17
N PRO A 123 -30.53 -17.06 9.89
CA PRO A 123 -31.87 -16.77 9.38
C PRO A 123 -31.88 -15.71 8.27
N ALA A 124 -30.77 -14.99 8.07
CA ALA A 124 -30.66 -13.92 7.09
C ALA A 124 -31.14 -14.33 5.70
N LYS A 125 -31.92 -13.44 5.06
CA LYS A 125 -32.40 -13.59 3.69
C LYS A 125 -31.25 -13.88 2.72
N THR A 126 -30.16 -13.14 2.91
CA THR A 126 -28.97 -13.23 2.06
C THR A 126 -27.71 -13.28 2.91
N VAL A 127 -26.80 -14.20 2.57
CA VAL A 127 -25.42 -14.19 3.07
C VAL A 127 -24.47 -14.27 1.91
N ILE A 128 -23.53 -13.33 1.84
CA ILE A 128 -22.42 -13.33 0.89
C ILE A 128 -21.14 -13.42 1.71
N ALA A 129 -20.49 -14.58 1.68
CA ALA A 129 -19.24 -14.82 2.38
C ALA A 129 -18.09 -14.87 1.37
N MET A 130 -17.01 -14.14 1.67
CA MET A 130 -15.84 -14.02 0.82
C MET A 130 -14.60 -14.45 1.62
N PHE A 131 -13.76 -15.29 1.02
CA PHE A 131 -12.60 -15.87 1.69
C PHE A 131 -11.33 -15.66 0.86
N ASP A 132 -10.50 -14.70 1.27
CA ASP A 132 -9.13 -14.56 0.79
C ASP A 132 -8.18 -15.29 1.76
N CYS A 133 -8.23 -16.62 1.68
CA CYS A 133 -7.31 -17.48 2.42
C CYS A 133 -6.52 -18.33 1.43
N CYS A 134 -5.20 -18.12 1.40
CA CYS A 134 -4.32 -18.95 0.60
C CYS A 134 -4.37 -20.40 1.11
N HIS A 135 -4.29 -21.34 0.18
CA HIS A 135 -3.88 -22.73 0.40
C HIS A 135 -2.38 -22.81 0.80
N SER A 136 -1.91 -21.96 1.72
CA SER A 136 -0.59 -22.07 2.33
C SER A 136 -0.54 -23.23 3.32
N GLY A 137 -0.95 -24.42 2.87
CA GLY A 137 -0.65 -25.69 3.51
C GLY A 137 0.84 -26.00 3.34
N ALA A 138 1.67 -25.26 4.07
CA ALA A 138 3.06 -25.62 4.35
C ALA A 138 3.30 -25.90 5.83
N MET A 139 2.37 -25.54 6.73
CA MET A 139 2.59 -25.77 8.16
C MET A 139 2.37 -27.23 8.59
N MET A 140 1.51 -27.97 7.90
CA MET A 140 1.40 -29.43 8.06
C MET A 140 0.59 -30.00 6.88
N ARG A 141 1.21 -30.69 5.92
CA ARG A 141 0.49 -31.58 5.01
C ARG A 141 1.06 -32.98 5.10
N ALA A 142 0.21 -33.93 5.43
CA ALA A 142 0.43 -35.36 5.19
C ALA A 142 -0.44 -35.91 4.05
N VAL A 143 -1.21 -35.10 3.30
CA VAL A 143 -2.12 -35.59 2.25
C VAL A 143 -2.17 -34.64 1.04
N ASN A 144 -2.19 -35.24 -0.16
CA ASN A 144 -2.14 -34.63 -1.49
C ASN A 144 -3.51 -34.17 -2.05
N ASP A 145 -4.58 -34.12 -1.25
CA ASP A 145 -5.93 -33.86 -1.77
C ASP A 145 -6.49 -32.48 -1.36
N ASN A 146 -6.56 -31.56 -2.33
CA ASN A 146 -7.06 -30.19 -2.16
C ASN A 146 -8.60 -30.10 -2.12
N THR A 147 -9.32 -31.19 -2.40
CA THR A 147 -10.79 -31.17 -2.47
C THR A 147 -11.48 -31.00 -1.12
N GLN A 148 -10.77 -31.21 0.00
CA GLN A 148 -11.36 -31.28 1.33
C GLN A 148 -11.60 -29.91 1.99
N MET A 149 -10.69 -28.93 1.82
CA MET A 149 -10.97 -27.54 2.28
C MET A 149 -12.16 -26.93 1.52
N LEU A 150 -12.29 -27.27 0.24
CA LEU A 150 -13.43 -26.87 -0.58
C LEU A 150 -14.76 -27.42 -0.02
N ARG A 151 -14.77 -28.65 0.52
CA ARG A 151 -15.96 -29.20 1.21
C ARG A 151 -16.28 -28.44 2.50
N GLY A 152 -15.28 -27.93 3.20
CA GLY A 152 -15.45 -27.08 4.39
C GLY A 152 -16.19 -25.77 4.10
N LEU A 153 -16.07 -25.23 2.88
CA LEU A 153 -16.71 -23.98 2.45
C LEU A 153 -17.94 -24.17 1.56
N THR A 154 -18.24 -25.40 1.15
CA THR A 154 -19.45 -25.72 0.38
C THR A 154 -20.67 -25.43 1.25
N ILE A 155 -21.59 -24.59 0.80
CA ILE A 155 -22.79 -24.23 1.58
C ILE A 155 -24.07 -24.77 0.93
N GLN A 156 -25.04 -25.13 1.76
CA GLN A 156 -26.41 -25.47 1.34
C GLN A 156 -27.40 -24.36 1.71
N GLY A 157 -28.50 -24.28 0.97
CA GLY A 157 -29.59 -23.33 1.23
C GLY A 157 -29.68 -22.17 0.24
N THR A 158 -30.89 -21.63 0.08
CA THR A 158 -31.18 -20.52 -0.84
C THR A 158 -30.79 -19.18 -0.23
N GLY A 159 -30.20 -18.28 -1.04
CA GLY A 159 -29.77 -16.94 -0.62
C GLY A 159 -28.37 -16.90 0.03
N LYS A 160 -27.69 -18.03 0.12
CA LYS A 160 -26.33 -18.13 0.67
C LYS A 160 -25.34 -18.27 -0.48
N VAL A 161 -24.28 -17.47 -0.47
CA VAL A 161 -23.21 -17.49 -1.47
C VAL A 161 -21.85 -17.42 -0.78
N VAL A 162 -20.93 -18.23 -1.25
CA VAL A 162 -19.52 -18.26 -0.85
C VAL A 162 -18.67 -18.02 -2.09
N LEU A 163 -17.79 -17.03 -2.01
CA LEU A 163 -16.72 -16.75 -2.96
C LEU A 163 -15.39 -17.00 -2.26
N ALA A 164 -14.48 -17.76 -2.85
CA ALA A 164 -13.19 -18.04 -2.24
C ALA A 164 -12.06 -18.00 -3.27
N ALA A 165 -10.86 -17.59 -2.83
CA ALA A 165 -9.63 -17.76 -3.59
C ALA A 165 -9.19 -19.24 -3.60
N CYS A 166 -8.71 -19.80 -4.72
CA CYS A 166 -7.91 -21.05 -4.75
C CYS A 166 -6.70 -20.83 -5.68
N THR A 167 -5.46 -21.32 -5.47
CA THR A 167 -5.00 -22.72 -5.46
C THR A 167 -3.70 -22.95 -4.62
N TYR A 168 -3.05 -24.12 -4.81
CA TYR A 168 -2.13 -24.88 -3.93
C TYR A 168 -0.61 -24.74 -4.18
N MET A 169 -0.17 -24.00 -5.20
CA MET A 169 1.22 -24.03 -5.64
C MET A 169 2.03 -22.86 -5.09
N GLN A 170 3.02 -23.24 -4.26
CA GLN A 170 4.11 -22.42 -3.75
C GLN A 170 3.70 -21.44 -2.65
N GLY A 171 4.57 -21.31 -1.63
CA GLY A 171 4.33 -20.47 -0.45
C GLY A 171 3.90 -19.07 -0.86
N ALA A 172 3.03 -18.46 -0.05
CA ALA A 172 2.38 -17.18 -0.30
C ALA A 172 3.32 -16.19 -1.01
N TYR A 173 3.20 -16.10 -2.33
CA TYR A 173 3.78 -14.99 -3.07
C TYR A 173 2.80 -13.83 -2.90
N GLU A 174 3.02 -13.06 -1.84
CA GLU A 174 2.57 -11.68 -1.82
C GLU A 174 3.31 -10.97 -2.96
N HIS A 175 2.57 -10.50 -3.97
CA HIS A 175 3.14 -9.65 -5.01
C HIS A 175 3.71 -8.41 -4.32
N GLN A 176 5.02 -8.19 -4.39
CA GLN A 176 5.73 -7.10 -3.68
C GLN A 176 5.30 -5.68 -4.09
N HIS A 177 4.31 -5.53 -4.97
CA HIS A 177 3.90 -4.27 -5.59
C HIS A 177 2.37 -4.07 -5.71
N GLN A 178 1.55 -4.96 -5.13
CA GLN A 178 0.13 -4.69 -4.91
C GLN A 178 -0.11 -4.62 -3.40
N SER A 179 -0.87 -3.61 -2.95
CA SER A 179 -1.28 -3.48 -1.54
C SER A 179 -2.29 -4.54 -1.08
N HIS A 180 -2.60 -5.54 -1.93
CA HIS A 180 -3.68 -6.52 -1.77
C HIS A 180 -3.30 -7.92 -2.26
N GLY A 181 -3.99 -8.95 -1.77
CA GLY A 181 -4.01 -10.28 -2.41
C GLY A 181 -4.75 -10.24 -3.76
N ASN A 182 -4.38 -11.10 -4.73
CA ASN A 182 -4.96 -11.11 -6.08
C ASN A 182 -6.49 -11.22 -6.10
N PHE A 183 -7.05 -12.13 -5.30
CA PHE A 183 -8.51 -12.30 -5.18
C PHE A 183 -9.15 -11.00 -4.70
N THR A 184 -8.62 -10.42 -3.62
CA THR A 184 -9.13 -9.17 -3.07
C THR A 184 -9.01 -8.01 -4.04
N ALA A 185 -7.88 -7.86 -4.73
CA ALA A 185 -7.70 -6.82 -5.74
C ALA A 185 -8.81 -6.85 -6.79
N TYR A 186 -9.13 -8.01 -7.35
CA TYR A 186 -10.18 -8.12 -8.35
C TYR A 186 -11.60 -8.02 -7.78
N VAL A 187 -11.83 -8.47 -6.55
CA VAL A 187 -13.12 -8.20 -5.88
C VAL A 187 -13.30 -6.71 -5.70
N LEU A 188 -12.28 -5.99 -5.25
CA LEU A 188 -12.32 -4.54 -5.07
C LEU A 188 -12.57 -3.81 -6.40
N ASP A 189 -11.88 -4.17 -7.48
CA ASP A 189 -12.11 -3.60 -8.81
C ASP A 189 -13.53 -3.85 -9.31
N GLY A 190 -14.03 -5.08 -9.13
CA GLY A 190 -15.40 -5.45 -9.44
C GLY A 190 -16.40 -4.56 -8.68
N LEU A 191 -16.22 -4.43 -7.37
CA LEU A 191 -17.05 -3.63 -6.46
C LEU A 191 -16.95 -2.11 -6.69
N LYS A 192 -15.84 -1.63 -7.26
CA LYS A 192 -15.65 -0.22 -7.67
C LYS A 192 -16.36 0.10 -8.99
N GLY A 193 -16.85 -0.90 -9.71
CA GLY A 193 -17.69 -0.72 -10.89
C GLY A 193 -17.32 -1.59 -12.08
N ALA A 194 -16.17 -2.28 -12.04
CA ALA A 194 -15.76 -3.13 -13.17
C ALA A 194 -16.70 -4.34 -13.39
N ALA A 195 -17.48 -4.71 -12.37
CA ALA A 195 -18.52 -5.74 -12.44
C ALA A 195 -19.95 -5.16 -12.53
N ALA A 196 -20.11 -3.83 -12.69
CA ALA A 196 -21.43 -3.21 -12.71
C ALA A 196 -22.18 -3.43 -14.03
N ASP A 197 -23.50 -3.58 -13.93
CA ASP A 197 -24.37 -3.64 -15.10
C ASP A 197 -24.62 -2.25 -15.71
N ALA A 198 -25.43 -2.23 -16.77
CA ALA A 198 -25.80 -1.01 -17.48
C ALA A 198 -26.64 -0.03 -16.64
N GLN A 199 -27.09 -0.41 -15.44
CA GLN A 199 -27.80 0.44 -14.50
C GLN A 199 -26.94 0.82 -13.28
N GLY A 200 -25.72 0.29 -13.18
CA GLY A 200 -24.77 0.58 -12.11
C GLY A 200 -24.90 -0.41 -10.95
N ALA A 201 -25.73 -1.44 -11.09
CA ALA A 201 -25.89 -2.45 -10.07
C ALA A 201 -24.83 -3.53 -10.24
N ILE A 202 -24.20 -3.91 -9.13
CA ILE A 202 -23.23 -5.00 -9.07
C ILE A 202 -23.93 -6.17 -8.38
N ASP A 203 -24.26 -7.19 -9.15
CA ASP A 203 -24.78 -8.44 -8.59
C ASP A 203 -23.67 -9.46 -8.29
N VAL A 204 -23.95 -10.36 -7.36
CA VAL A 204 -22.96 -11.34 -6.87
C VAL A 204 -22.45 -12.26 -8.00
N ASN A 205 -23.29 -12.59 -8.99
CA ASN A 205 -22.89 -13.45 -10.10
C ASN A 205 -22.02 -12.69 -11.11
N GLN A 206 -22.33 -11.42 -11.35
CA GLN A 206 -21.49 -10.53 -12.16
C GLN A 206 -20.14 -10.31 -11.52
N LEU A 207 -20.11 -10.06 -10.20
CA LEU A 207 -18.87 -9.94 -9.44
C LEU A 207 -18.04 -11.23 -9.55
N HIS A 208 -18.65 -12.39 -9.31
CA HIS A 208 -17.98 -13.68 -9.47
C HIS A 208 -17.45 -13.88 -10.89
N SER A 209 -18.25 -13.60 -11.92
CA SER A 209 -17.85 -13.78 -13.32
C SER A 209 -16.70 -12.86 -13.70
N PHE A 210 -16.71 -11.61 -13.21
CA PHE A 210 -15.62 -10.67 -13.37
C PHE A 210 -14.33 -11.17 -12.71
N VAL A 211 -14.41 -11.53 -11.43
CA VAL A 211 -13.27 -12.02 -10.65
C VAL A 211 -12.69 -13.30 -11.24
N SER A 212 -13.54 -14.24 -11.65
CA SER A 212 -13.12 -15.49 -12.29
C SER A 212 -12.35 -15.26 -13.56
N ARG A 213 -12.88 -14.44 -14.46
CA ARG A 213 -12.19 -14.09 -15.69
C ARG A 213 -10.84 -13.42 -15.42
N LYS A 214 -10.76 -12.53 -14.43
CA LYS A 214 -9.49 -11.88 -14.06
C LYS A 214 -8.47 -12.84 -13.47
N LEU A 215 -8.89 -13.73 -12.58
CA LEU A 215 -8.00 -14.74 -12.01
C LEU A 215 -7.58 -15.80 -13.04
N GLU A 216 -8.44 -16.14 -14.00
CA GLU A 216 -8.13 -17.00 -15.14
C GLU A 216 -7.13 -16.35 -16.10
N GLU A 217 -7.30 -15.05 -16.42
CA GLU A 217 -6.36 -14.24 -17.22
C GLU A 217 -4.95 -14.25 -16.60
N ASP A 218 -4.86 -14.13 -15.27
CA ASP A 218 -3.59 -14.18 -14.53
C ASP A 218 -2.97 -15.58 -14.45
N GLY A 219 -3.77 -16.64 -14.63
CA GLY A 219 -3.33 -18.04 -14.61
C GLY A 219 -2.85 -18.56 -13.24
N ARG A 220 -2.99 -17.79 -12.16
CA ARG A 220 -2.43 -18.11 -10.83
C ARG A 220 -3.45 -18.69 -9.84
N GLN A 221 -4.73 -18.38 -10.04
CA GLN A 221 -5.81 -18.74 -9.12
C GLN A 221 -7.07 -19.18 -9.89
N ILE A 222 -7.81 -20.13 -9.31
CA ILE A 222 -9.12 -20.56 -9.81
C ILE A 222 -10.09 -20.25 -8.67
N PRO A 223 -10.94 -19.21 -8.76
CA PRO A 223 -11.85 -18.92 -7.67
C PRO A 223 -12.92 -20.01 -7.57
N VAL A 224 -13.50 -20.08 -6.37
CA VAL A 224 -14.57 -21.01 -6.07
C VAL A 224 -15.83 -20.25 -5.73
N TYR A 225 -16.93 -20.76 -6.26
CA TYR A 225 -18.28 -20.28 -6.02
C TYR A 225 -19.13 -21.43 -5.51
N TYR A 226 -19.70 -21.26 -4.32
CA TYR A 226 -20.75 -22.13 -3.81
C TYR A 226 -21.97 -21.31 -3.45
N GLY A 227 -23.15 -21.84 -3.73
CA GLY A 227 -24.39 -21.19 -3.32
C GLY A 227 -25.55 -21.50 -4.24
N GLN A 228 -26.75 -21.23 -3.74
CA GLN A 228 -27.96 -21.26 -4.54
C GLN A 228 -28.68 -19.92 -4.36
N ILE A 229 -28.83 -19.17 -5.45
CA ILE A 229 -29.53 -17.88 -5.43
C ILE A 229 -30.85 -18.03 -6.18
N GLN A 230 -31.92 -17.46 -5.64
CA GLN A 230 -33.15 -17.19 -6.39
C GLN A 230 -33.18 -15.70 -6.75
N GLY A 231 -33.20 -15.40 -8.05
CA GLY A 231 -33.19 -14.03 -8.57
C GLY A 231 -31.80 -13.36 -8.55
N ARG A 232 -31.78 -12.03 -8.52
CA ARG A 232 -30.53 -11.24 -8.43
C ARG A 232 -30.31 -10.78 -7.00
N ILE A 233 -29.08 -10.94 -6.51
CA ILE A 233 -28.62 -10.34 -5.25
C ILE A 233 -27.74 -9.16 -5.63
N ILE A 234 -28.24 -7.94 -5.44
CA ILE A 234 -27.45 -6.72 -5.64
C ILE A 234 -26.61 -6.48 -4.39
N LEU A 235 -25.30 -6.51 -4.56
CA LEU A 235 -24.35 -6.29 -3.48
C LEU A 235 -24.10 -4.80 -3.28
N LYS A 236 -23.96 -4.05 -4.38
CA LYS A 236 -23.70 -2.61 -4.35
C LYS A 236 -24.21 -1.93 -5.62
N ASN A 237 -24.52 -0.64 -5.53
CA ASN A 237 -24.70 0.21 -6.71
C ASN A 237 -23.50 1.16 -6.87
N VAL A 238 -23.23 1.58 -8.08
CA VAL A 238 -22.26 2.64 -8.40
C VAL A 238 -22.97 3.78 -9.12
N SER A 239 -22.62 5.04 -8.83
CA SER A 239 -23.26 6.21 -9.44
C SER A 239 -23.11 6.20 -10.97
N ARG A 240 -24.10 6.72 -11.70
CA ARG A 240 -24.06 6.84 -13.18
C ARG A 240 -22.92 7.72 -13.70
N ASP A 241 -22.36 8.61 -12.88
CA ASP A 241 -21.15 9.36 -13.24
C ASP A 241 -19.95 8.42 -13.49
N ILE A 242 -20.02 7.17 -13.02
CA ILE A 242 -19.03 6.11 -13.28
C ILE A 242 -19.35 5.38 -14.60
N GLN A 243 -20.58 5.44 -15.14
CA GLN A 243 -20.97 4.71 -16.35
C GLN A 243 -20.57 5.39 -17.67
N GLU A 244 -20.49 6.73 -17.73
CA GLU A 244 -19.87 7.40 -18.89
C GLU A 244 -18.34 7.23 -18.90
N ILE A 245 -17.73 6.93 -17.75
CA ILE A 245 -16.30 6.65 -17.61
C ILE A 245 -15.95 5.24 -18.15
N SER A 246 -16.89 4.28 -18.12
CA SER A 246 -16.60 2.88 -18.48
C SER A 246 -16.91 2.48 -19.93
N ARG A 247 -17.70 3.25 -20.70
CA ARG A 247 -18.14 2.83 -22.06
C ARG A 247 -17.60 3.66 -23.22
N VAL A 248 -16.94 4.79 -22.98
CA VAL A 248 -16.23 5.55 -24.02
C VAL A 248 -14.83 5.93 -23.54
N LYS A 249 -13.93 4.96 -23.46
CA LYS A 249 -12.48 5.18 -23.37
C LYS A 249 -11.75 3.91 -23.91
N THR A 250 -11.61 3.71 -25.23
CA THR A 250 -10.26 3.90 -25.83
C THR A 250 -9.86 5.35 -25.68
N ILE A 251 -9.39 5.71 -24.49
CA ILE A 251 -8.82 7.01 -24.22
C ILE A 251 -7.71 6.72 -23.23
N SER A 252 -6.53 7.19 -23.60
CA SER A 252 -5.42 7.46 -22.70
C SER A 252 -5.93 7.68 -21.27
N LEU A 253 -5.42 6.90 -20.32
CA LEU A 253 -5.53 7.23 -18.90
C LEU A 253 -5.34 8.75 -18.75
N LEU A 254 -6.17 9.43 -17.95
CA LEU A 254 -5.94 10.84 -17.65
C LEU A 254 -4.57 10.90 -16.97
N THR A 255 -3.53 11.10 -17.77
CA THR A 255 -2.16 11.20 -17.35
C THR A 255 -2.03 12.57 -16.72
N THR A 256 -1.85 12.60 -15.42
CA THR A 256 -1.49 13.83 -14.73
C THR A 256 0.02 13.89 -14.64
N THR A 257 0.62 14.86 -15.33
CA THR A 257 2.06 15.10 -15.24
C THR A 257 2.35 15.97 -14.02
N ILE A 258 3.17 15.47 -13.11
CA ILE A 258 3.67 16.18 -11.93
C ILE A 258 5.17 16.39 -12.13
N ASN A 259 5.52 17.53 -12.72
CA ASN A 259 6.89 18.00 -12.91
C ASN A 259 7.27 19.15 -11.95
N GLU A 260 6.32 19.61 -11.13
CA GLU A 260 6.52 20.64 -10.13
C GLU A 260 5.91 20.25 -8.78
N SER A 261 6.56 20.67 -7.70
CA SER A 261 6.05 20.47 -6.34
C SER A 261 5.11 21.58 -5.86
N GLY A 262 4.89 22.62 -6.67
CA GLY A 262 4.07 23.77 -6.31
C GLY A 262 4.61 24.53 -5.09
N ASN A 263 3.70 24.99 -4.23
CA ASN A 263 4.02 25.78 -3.04
C ASN A 263 4.32 24.92 -1.80
N TRP A 264 4.80 23.70 -2.02
CA TRP A 264 5.16 22.76 -0.95
C TRP A 264 6.66 22.73 -0.73
N CYS A 265 7.04 22.61 0.54
CA CYS A 265 8.37 22.24 0.97
C CYS A 265 8.34 21.16 2.04
N LEU A 266 9.44 20.44 2.19
CA LEU A 266 9.70 19.57 3.32
C LEU A 266 10.77 20.24 4.18
N LEU A 267 10.45 20.47 5.45
CA LEU A 267 11.46 20.82 6.45
C LEU A 267 11.76 19.55 7.25
N ASN A 268 12.92 18.96 6.99
CA ASN A 268 13.19 17.54 7.18
C ASN A 268 12.24 16.67 6.35
N GLU A 269 11.26 16.05 6.98
CA GLU A 269 10.25 15.23 6.29
C GLU A 269 8.82 15.74 6.53
N ILE A 270 8.71 16.88 7.25
CA ILE A 270 7.42 17.45 7.62
C ILE A 270 6.95 18.35 6.47
N PRO A 271 5.80 18.06 5.85
CA PRO A 271 5.27 18.84 4.75
C PRO A 271 4.72 20.17 5.24
N MET A 272 5.11 21.25 4.55
CA MET A 272 4.69 22.61 4.85
C MET A 272 4.33 23.33 3.56
N ARG A 273 3.29 24.16 3.62
CA ARG A 273 2.93 25.05 2.53
C ARG A 273 3.58 26.41 2.77
N PHE A 274 4.27 26.92 1.75
CA PHE A 274 4.85 28.25 1.79
C PHE A 274 4.04 29.23 0.94
N VAL A 275 3.90 30.45 1.41
CA VAL A 275 3.31 31.58 0.69
C VAL A 275 4.37 32.23 -0.18
N SER A 276 5.56 32.40 0.38
CA SER A 276 6.69 33.00 -0.32
C SER A 276 8.00 32.40 0.16
N ILE A 277 8.97 32.40 -0.75
CA ILE A 277 10.36 32.04 -0.51
C ILE A 277 11.25 33.15 -1.05
N GLN A 278 12.10 33.69 -0.20
CA GLN A 278 13.16 34.62 -0.59
C GLN A 278 14.49 33.93 -0.34
N GLU A 279 15.36 33.89 -1.35
CA GLU A 279 16.63 33.19 -1.26
C GLU A 279 17.77 34.02 -1.86
N ASP A 280 18.91 33.99 -1.18
CA ASP A 280 20.21 34.38 -1.73
C ASP A 280 21.15 33.15 -1.73
N ASN A 281 22.45 33.36 -1.96
CA ASN A 281 23.42 32.27 -2.04
C ASN A 281 23.51 31.44 -0.74
N GLU A 282 23.28 32.06 0.42
CA GLU A 282 23.46 31.43 1.73
C GLU A 282 22.18 31.41 2.57
N ASN A 283 21.27 32.36 2.40
CA ASN A 283 20.12 32.55 3.27
C ASN A 283 18.82 32.27 2.53
N ILE A 284 17.87 31.65 3.23
CA ILE A 284 16.52 31.40 2.75
C ILE A 284 15.54 31.89 3.81
N VAL A 285 14.53 32.65 3.41
CA VAL A 285 13.42 33.07 4.26
C VAL A 285 12.14 32.46 3.71
N LEU A 286 11.48 31.64 4.52
CA LEU A 286 10.19 31.02 4.23
C LEU A 286 9.09 31.74 4.99
N THR A 287 8.04 32.15 4.28
CA THR A 287 6.77 32.53 4.91
C THR A 287 5.78 31.39 4.70
N LEU A 288 5.24 30.86 5.80
CA LEU A 288 4.41 29.66 5.86
C LEU A 288 3.03 29.99 6.42
N ASP A 289 1.99 29.40 5.85
CA ASP A 289 0.60 29.51 6.31
C ASP A 289 -0.15 28.20 6.04
N ASN A 290 -1.44 28.16 6.44
CA ASN A 290 -2.34 27.02 6.20
C ASN A 290 -1.70 25.66 6.56
N LEU A 291 -1.03 25.62 7.71
CA LEU A 291 -0.20 24.51 8.14
C LEU A 291 -1.00 23.41 8.85
N THR A 292 -0.54 22.17 8.72
CA THR A 292 -1.08 21.05 9.49
C THR A 292 -0.76 21.20 10.98
N SER A 293 -1.56 20.57 11.84
CA SER A 293 -1.31 20.59 13.30
C SER A 293 0.07 20.05 13.67
N GLN A 294 0.59 19.08 12.91
CA GLN A 294 1.93 18.55 13.06
C GLN A 294 3.00 19.61 12.75
N ALA A 295 2.86 20.33 11.63
CA ALA A 295 3.78 21.39 11.23
C ALA A 295 3.78 22.55 12.25
N VAL A 296 2.60 22.99 12.70
CA VAL A 296 2.47 24.03 13.74
C VAL A 296 3.17 23.60 15.03
N THR A 297 2.91 22.37 15.49
CA THR A 297 3.53 21.83 16.71
C THR A 297 5.05 21.78 16.58
N TYR A 298 5.55 21.37 15.41
CA TYR A 298 6.98 21.30 15.14
C TYR A 298 7.65 22.69 15.15
N LEU A 299 7.05 23.67 14.48
CA LEU A 299 7.59 25.04 14.42
C LEU A 299 7.58 25.72 15.79
N LYS A 300 6.52 25.54 16.59
CA LYS A 300 6.47 26.06 17.97
C LYS A 300 7.58 25.46 18.86
N LYS A 301 7.84 24.16 18.72
CA LYS A 301 8.97 23.52 19.42
C LYS A 301 10.31 24.07 18.98
N LEU A 302 10.50 24.36 17.69
CA LEU A 302 11.74 24.98 17.20
C LEU A 302 11.89 26.40 17.76
N GLN A 303 10.84 27.21 17.69
CA GLN A 303 10.80 28.58 18.22
C GLN A 303 11.25 28.65 19.69
N GLN A 304 10.82 27.70 20.51
CA GLN A 304 11.16 27.64 21.94
C GLN A 304 12.60 27.18 22.22
N ASN A 305 13.17 26.32 21.36
CA ASN A 305 14.44 25.63 21.62
C ASN A 305 15.66 26.25 20.92
N LEU A 306 15.47 27.21 20.01
CA LEU A 306 16.54 27.81 19.21
C LEU A 306 17.64 28.50 20.03
N TYR A 307 17.38 28.85 21.30
CA TYR A 307 18.38 29.47 22.18
C TYR A 307 19.48 28.52 22.67
N PHE A 308 19.27 27.19 22.61
CA PHE A 308 20.19 26.22 23.23
C PHE A 308 20.89 25.27 22.25
N GLN A 309 20.41 25.12 21.01
CA GLN A 309 21.01 24.22 20.02
C GLN A 309 20.84 24.72 18.57
N ILE A 310 21.94 24.85 17.83
CA ILE A 310 21.90 24.98 16.37
C ILE A 310 21.59 23.59 15.81
N LYS A 311 20.32 23.34 15.46
CA LYS A 311 19.90 22.06 14.89
C LYS A 311 20.14 22.08 13.37
N MET A 312 21.03 21.20 12.90
CA MET A 312 21.11 20.87 11.48
C MET A 312 19.79 20.25 11.04
N SER A 313 19.23 20.74 9.94
CA SER A 313 18.01 20.24 9.32
C SER A 313 18.16 20.21 7.82
N THR A 314 17.14 19.74 7.12
CA THR A 314 17.11 19.73 5.66
C THR A 314 15.91 20.50 5.15
N LEU A 315 16.04 21.14 4.00
CA LEU A 315 14.95 21.81 3.31
C LEU A 315 14.87 21.29 1.88
N THR A 316 13.70 20.79 1.49
CA THR A 316 13.42 20.33 0.13
C THR A 316 12.27 21.13 -0.47
N PHE A 317 12.47 21.75 -1.63
CA PHE A 317 11.43 22.49 -2.36
C PHE A 317 11.79 22.56 -3.85
N ARG A 318 10.78 22.69 -4.73
CA ARG A 318 10.99 22.65 -6.19
C ARG A 318 11.80 21.40 -6.60
N ASN A 319 13.03 21.57 -7.10
CA ASN A 319 13.97 20.50 -7.46
C ASN A 319 15.22 20.50 -6.56
N TYR A 320 15.19 21.28 -5.48
CA TYR A 320 16.34 21.52 -4.61
C TYR A 320 16.16 20.82 -3.27
N SER A 321 17.25 20.29 -2.73
CA SER A 321 17.34 19.82 -1.36
C SER A 321 18.64 20.27 -0.74
N PHE A 322 18.58 20.88 0.44
CA PHE A 322 19.74 21.48 1.10
C PHE A 322 19.84 21.00 2.55
N LYS A 323 21.07 20.83 3.03
CA LYS A 323 21.32 20.93 4.48
C LYS A 323 21.24 22.40 4.87
N ILE A 324 20.55 22.68 5.96
CA ILE A 324 20.34 24.04 6.46
C ILE A 324 20.53 24.10 7.98
N LYS A 325 20.76 25.30 8.46
CA LYS A 325 20.64 25.71 9.87
C LYS A 325 19.43 26.60 10.01
N ILE A 326 18.59 26.31 10.99
CA ILE A 326 17.44 27.19 11.32
C ILE A 326 17.97 28.34 12.17
N VAL A 327 17.86 29.57 11.66
CA VAL A 327 18.38 30.78 12.29
C VAL A 327 17.34 31.38 13.22
N THR A 328 16.14 31.62 12.71
CA THR A 328 15.01 32.13 13.51
C THR A 328 13.70 31.52 13.06
N VAL A 329 12.75 31.41 13.99
CA VAL A 329 11.35 31.09 13.73
C VAL A 329 10.52 32.14 14.45
N SER A 330 9.73 32.90 13.70
CA SER A 330 8.74 33.83 14.26
C SER A 330 7.35 33.46 13.79
N SER A 331 6.34 33.80 14.58
CA SER A 331 4.94 33.52 14.29
C SER A 331 4.12 34.79 14.41
N ALA A 332 3.16 34.97 13.50
CA ALA A 332 2.22 36.08 13.53
C ALA A 332 0.81 35.55 13.28
N VAL A 333 -0.17 36.08 14.01
CA VAL A 333 -1.59 35.73 13.83
C VAL A 333 -2.29 36.92 13.19
N LYS A 334 -2.90 36.70 12.03
CA LYS A 334 -3.73 37.70 11.34
C LYS A 334 -5.02 37.03 10.91
N GLU A 335 -6.17 37.64 11.22
CA GLU A 335 -7.49 37.16 10.79
C GLU A 335 -7.74 35.67 11.12
N ASN A 336 -7.34 35.22 12.32
CA ASN A 336 -7.39 33.82 12.79
C ASN A 336 -6.53 32.80 12.00
N VAL A 337 -5.66 33.25 11.09
CA VAL A 337 -4.66 32.41 10.45
C VAL A 337 -3.32 32.64 11.15
N GLU A 338 -2.75 31.55 11.68
CA GLU A 338 -1.38 31.56 12.22
C GLU A 338 -0.39 31.34 11.06
N SER A 339 0.52 32.30 10.90
CA SER A 339 1.58 32.29 9.90
C SER A 339 2.94 32.22 10.59
N PHE A 340 3.92 31.60 9.93
CA PHE A 340 5.28 31.48 10.44
C PHE A 340 6.27 32.06 9.43
N THR A 341 7.27 32.79 9.92
CA THR A 341 8.43 33.19 9.15
C THR A 341 9.65 32.44 9.68
N VAL A 342 10.30 31.68 8.80
CA VAL A 342 11.45 30.85 9.15
C VAL A 342 12.66 31.33 8.36
N GLN A 343 13.68 31.80 9.06
CA GLN A 343 14.97 32.16 8.45
C GLN A 343 15.92 30.97 8.56
N LEU A 344 16.50 30.60 7.44
CA LEU A 344 17.36 29.44 7.26
C LEU A 344 18.67 29.89 6.65
N ARG A 345 19.76 29.20 6.97
CA ARG A 345 21.06 29.36 6.33
C ARG A 345 21.51 28.03 5.74
N ARG A 346 21.84 28.01 4.46
CA ARG A 346 22.40 26.84 3.77
C ARG A 346 23.71 26.45 4.42
N ASP A 347 23.91 25.17 4.60
CA ASP A 347 25.21 24.61 4.91
C ASP A 347 25.93 24.34 3.60
N LEU A 348 26.92 25.18 3.29
CA LEU A 348 27.72 25.06 2.07
C LEU A 348 28.76 23.93 2.16
N ASN A 349 28.89 23.28 3.32
CA ASN A 349 29.74 22.10 3.46
C ASN A 349 29.05 20.91 2.78
N THR A 350 29.56 20.54 1.62
CA THR A 350 29.13 19.34 0.90
C THR A 350 29.83 18.13 1.51
N ASN A 351 29.13 17.38 2.36
CA ASN A 351 29.53 16.00 2.59
C ASN A 351 29.29 15.26 1.28
N HIS A 352 30.33 14.67 0.72
CA HIS A 352 30.23 13.79 -0.43
C HIS A 352 30.44 12.36 0.02
N MET A 353 29.68 11.43 -0.55
CA MET A 353 29.99 10.03 -0.38
C MET A 353 31.25 9.72 -1.20
N MET A 354 32.18 8.93 -0.64
CA MET A 354 33.31 8.45 -1.44
C MET A 354 32.79 7.67 -2.65
N ASP A 355 33.43 7.88 -3.80
CA ASP A 355 33.13 7.13 -5.00
C ASP A 355 33.42 5.65 -4.76
N MET A 356 32.36 4.84 -4.73
CA MET A 356 32.47 3.40 -4.56
C MET A 356 32.50 2.75 -5.93
N SER A 357 33.41 1.79 -6.13
CA SER A 357 33.40 0.89 -7.27
C SER A 357 33.55 -0.54 -6.77
N VAL A 358 32.95 -1.49 -7.48
CA VAL A 358 33.01 -2.91 -7.13
C VAL A 358 33.49 -3.70 -8.34
N SER A 359 34.59 -4.44 -8.17
CA SER A 359 35.07 -5.38 -9.18
C SER A 359 34.36 -6.73 -9.02
N LEU A 360 33.60 -7.11 -10.04
CA LEU A 360 32.88 -8.39 -10.05
C LEU A 360 33.70 -9.45 -10.78
N SER A 361 33.89 -10.60 -10.12
CA SER A 361 34.39 -11.88 -10.66
C SER A 361 35.41 -11.80 -11.82
N GLY A 362 36.35 -10.85 -11.76
CA GLY A 362 37.51 -10.75 -12.66
C GLY A 362 37.30 -10.14 -14.06
N MET A 363 36.16 -9.53 -14.41
CA MET A 363 36.00 -8.99 -15.78
C MET A 363 35.40 -7.58 -15.95
N VAL A 364 34.51 -7.08 -15.07
CA VAL A 364 33.98 -5.69 -15.19
C VAL A 364 33.81 -5.07 -13.81
N ALA A 365 34.38 -3.87 -13.62
CA ALA A 365 34.14 -3.06 -12.44
C ALA A 365 32.87 -2.22 -12.63
N VAL A 366 31.93 -2.33 -11.70
CA VAL A 366 30.77 -1.44 -11.66
C VAL A 366 31.25 -0.10 -11.12
N SER A 367 31.13 0.92 -11.97
CA SER A 367 31.56 2.29 -11.73
C SER A 367 30.70 2.99 -10.67
N PRO A 368 31.21 4.05 -10.04
CA PRO A 368 30.44 4.89 -9.12
C PRO A 368 29.16 5.46 -9.74
N ASP A 369 29.18 5.74 -11.04
CA ASP A 369 28.04 6.26 -11.79
C ASP A 369 26.95 5.21 -12.00
N GLU A 370 27.34 3.99 -12.37
CA GLU A 370 26.39 2.87 -12.49
C GLU A 370 25.78 2.54 -11.12
N ILE A 371 26.57 2.61 -10.05
CA ILE A 371 26.05 2.47 -8.68
C ILE A 371 25.05 3.59 -8.38
N ALA A 372 25.34 4.85 -8.73
CA ALA A 372 24.41 5.95 -8.51
C ALA A 372 23.10 5.82 -9.31
N GLU A 373 23.18 5.33 -10.56
CA GLU A 373 22.00 5.02 -11.36
C GLU A 373 21.16 3.89 -10.73
N LEU A 374 21.79 2.81 -10.26
CA LEU A 374 21.11 1.72 -9.54
C LEU A 374 20.44 2.20 -8.24
N ARG A 375 21.08 3.13 -7.52
CA ARG A 375 20.51 3.77 -6.32
C ARG A 375 19.29 4.62 -6.66
N ALA A 376 19.39 5.43 -7.71
CA ALA A 376 18.28 6.27 -8.18
C ALA A 376 17.09 5.41 -8.62
N ARG A 377 17.34 4.31 -9.36
CA ARG A 377 16.31 3.34 -9.74
C ARG A 377 15.66 2.68 -8.53
N ARG A 378 16.43 2.25 -7.51
CA ARG A 378 15.87 1.71 -6.26
C ARG A 378 14.97 2.71 -5.54
N ILE A 379 15.37 3.98 -5.46
CA ILE A 379 14.59 5.04 -4.81
C ILE A 379 13.29 5.31 -5.56
N LEU A 380 13.34 5.43 -6.89
CA LEU A 380 12.19 5.85 -7.70
C LEU A 380 11.24 4.70 -8.01
N LEU A 381 11.78 3.56 -8.44
CA LEU A 381 11.04 2.43 -9.02
C LEU A 381 10.79 1.32 -7.99
N GLY A 382 11.53 1.29 -6.88
CA GLY A 382 11.43 0.23 -5.86
C GLY A 382 12.03 -1.12 -6.28
N GLU A 383 12.38 -1.28 -7.56
CA GLU A 383 13.00 -2.48 -8.10
C GLU A 383 14.51 -2.44 -8.00
N ILE A 384 15.12 -3.57 -7.64
CA ILE A 384 16.41 -3.93 -8.26
C ILE A 384 16.46 -5.43 -8.49
N LYS A 385 15.79 -5.89 -9.54
CA LYS A 385 16.11 -7.20 -10.08
C LYS A 385 16.83 -6.98 -11.39
N ASN A 386 18.14 -6.76 -11.30
CA ASN A 386 18.95 -6.85 -12.49
C ASN A 386 19.37 -8.32 -12.66
N ASN A 387 18.73 -9.02 -13.62
CA ASN A 387 19.08 -10.40 -13.99
C ASN A 387 20.49 -10.49 -14.62
N ASP A 388 21.14 -9.35 -14.89
CA ASP A 388 22.50 -9.27 -15.42
C ASP A 388 23.57 -9.66 -14.39
N TYR A 389 23.24 -9.69 -13.09
CA TYR A 389 24.20 -10.05 -12.02
C TYR A 389 23.84 -11.39 -11.38
N SER A 390 24.84 -12.25 -11.17
CA SER A 390 24.67 -13.46 -10.36
C SER A 390 24.36 -13.12 -8.90
N LYS A 391 23.83 -14.08 -8.15
CA LYS A 391 23.50 -13.91 -6.71
C LYS A 391 24.71 -13.44 -5.88
N THR A 392 25.91 -13.89 -6.22
CA THR A 392 27.16 -13.54 -5.52
C THR A 392 27.57 -12.10 -5.83
N GLU A 393 27.48 -11.69 -7.09
CA GLU A 393 27.79 -10.33 -7.55
C GLU A 393 26.78 -9.32 -7.01
N TRP A 394 25.50 -9.71 -6.99
CA TRP A 394 24.44 -8.93 -6.38
C TRP A 394 24.70 -8.65 -4.90
N SER A 395 25.14 -9.68 -4.16
CA SER A 395 25.47 -9.54 -2.74
C SER A 395 26.64 -8.57 -2.50
N GLN A 396 27.58 -8.46 -3.44
CA GLN A 396 28.68 -7.50 -3.38
C GLN A 396 28.22 -6.07 -3.72
N LEU A 397 27.28 -5.93 -4.66
CA LEU A 397 26.72 -4.63 -5.06
C LEU A 397 25.73 -4.05 -4.04
N GLU A 398 24.97 -4.89 -3.34
CA GLU A 398 23.91 -4.45 -2.41
C GLU A 398 24.43 -3.46 -1.37
N TRP A 399 25.65 -3.66 -0.86
CA TRP A 399 26.24 -2.75 0.11
C TRP A 399 26.55 -1.35 -0.48
N CYS A 400 26.99 -1.29 -1.74
CA CYS A 400 27.23 -0.02 -2.43
C CYS A 400 25.93 0.72 -2.77
N ILE A 401 24.86 -0.03 -3.07
CA ILE A 401 23.54 0.52 -3.39
C ILE A 401 22.85 1.01 -2.11
N ALA A 402 22.80 0.20 -1.06
CA ALA A 402 22.16 0.56 0.21
C ALA A 402 22.77 1.83 0.85
N GLY A 403 24.05 2.09 0.57
CA GLY A 403 24.77 3.29 1.02
C GLY A 403 25.23 3.22 2.48
N GLN A 404 26.07 4.18 2.88
CA GLN A 404 26.66 4.26 4.23
C GLN A 404 26.17 5.46 5.07
N GLY A 405 25.20 6.23 4.57
CA GLY A 405 24.70 7.43 5.23
C GLY A 405 23.61 7.17 6.28
N ASP A 406 23.19 8.24 6.95
CA ASP A 406 22.05 8.21 7.89
C ASP A 406 20.75 7.76 7.20
N ILE A 407 20.64 8.01 5.89
CA ILE A 407 19.55 7.53 5.04
C ILE A 407 20.03 6.27 4.32
N LYS A 408 19.48 5.12 4.73
CA LYS A 408 19.70 3.83 4.07
C LYS A 408 18.72 3.64 2.92
N ILE A 409 19.20 3.09 1.81
CA ILE A 409 18.40 2.67 0.64
C ILE A 409 18.21 1.14 0.70
N ASP A 410 17.88 0.61 1.88
CA ASP A 410 17.77 -0.83 2.15
C ASP A 410 16.41 -1.43 1.74
N LYS A 411 15.40 -0.58 1.53
CA LYS A 411 14.07 -0.93 1.04
C LYS A 411 13.55 0.14 0.07
N PRO A 412 12.54 -0.15 -0.80
CA PRO A 412 11.77 0.90 -1.46
C PRO A 412 11.33 1.92 -0.39
N PRO A 413 11.37 3.23 -0.67
CA PRO A 413 11.17 4.25 0.37
C PRO A 413 9.90 3.96 1.15
N ALA A 414 10.06 3.83 2.48
CA ALA A 414 9.04 3.28 3.37
C ALA A 414 7.67 3.94 3.11
N VAL A 415 6.80 3.17 2.47
CA VAL A 415 5.44 3.57 2.07
C VAL A 415 4.67 4.11 3.28
N ASP A 416 5.02 3.67 4.49
CA ASP A 416 4.45 4.11 5.77
C ASP A 416 4.55 5.64 6.00
N HIS A 417 5.67 6.28 5.66
CA HIS A 417 5.79 7.74 5.82
C HIS A 417 4.97 8.47 4.75
N LEU A 418 4.92 7.93 3.53
CA LEU A 418 4.11 8.47 2.43
C LEU A 418 2.60 8.32 2.68
N ASN A 419 2.16 7.31 3.44
CA ASN A 419 0.77 7.13 3.83
C ASN A 419 0.26 8.30 4.70
N SER A 420 1.13 8.93 5.49
CA SER A 420 0.77 10.15 6.23
C SER A 420 0.36 11.31 5.32
N TYR A 421 0.83 11.33 4.07
CA TYR A 421 0.49 12.34 3.07
C TYR A 421 -0.82 12.06 2.35
N GLN A 422 -1.37 10.84 2.41
CA GLN A 422 -2.65 10.49 1.75
C GLN A 422 -3.84 11.31 2.27
N GLY A 423 -3.73 11.86 3.49
CA GLY A 423 -4.71 12.81 4.03
C GLY A 423 -4.78 14.15 3.28
N LEU A 424 -3.78 14.46 2.44
CA LEU A 424 -3.68 15.67 1.62
C LEU A 424 -3.97 15.33 0.15
N LYS A 425 -5.20 14.85 -0.11
CA LYS A 425 -5.60 14.17 -1.36
C LYS A 425 -5.19 14.88 -2.66
N ASP A 426 -5.30 16.21 -2.72
CA ASP A 426 -5.04 16.97 -3.96
C ASP A 426 -3.54 17.23 -4.20
N ASP A 427 -2.71 17.14 -3.16
CA ASP A 427 -1.28 17.50 -3.19
C ASP A 427 -0.35 16.30 -2.98
N TYR A 428 -0.92 15.11 -2.74
CA TYR A 428 -0.19 13.88 -2.45
C TYR A 428 0.97 13.62 -3.43
N TRP A 429 0.73 13.73 -4.74
CA TRP A 429 1.75 13.47 -5.75
C TRP A 429 2.87 14.50 -5.77
N ARG A 430 2.58 15.76 -5.44
CA ARG A 430 3.58 16.83 -5.30
C ARG A 430 4.47 16.60 -4.09
N LEU A 431 3.87 16.15 -2.98
CA LEU A 431 4.61 15.78 -1.77
C LEU A 431 5.46 14.52 -1.98
N ARG A 432 4.93 13.53 -2.70
CA ARG A 432 5.69 12.33 -3.08
C ARG A 432 6.90 12.68 -3.95
N ARG A 433 6.73 13.60 -4.91
CA ARG A 433 7.83 14.13 -5.72
C ARG A 433 8.91 14.81 -4.85
N LEU A 434 8.54 15.65 -3.89
CA LEU A 434 9.49 16.25 -2.96
C LEU A 434 10.23 15.21 -2.13
N HIS A 435 9.54 14.16 -1.71
CA HIS A 435 10.18 13.10 -0.94
C HIS A 435 11.22 12.32 -1.79
N TYR A 436 10.96 12.06 -3.07
CA TYR A 436 11.97 11.50 -3.97
C TYR A 436 13.20 12.41 -4.10
N ILE A 437 13.01 13.71 -4.24
CA ILE A 437 14.11 14.70 -4.29
C ILE A 437 14.92 14.65 -3.00
N TYR A 438 14.25 14.64 -1.84
CA TYR A 438 14.88 14.53 -0.53
C TYR A 438 15.78 13.29 -0.45
N LEU A 439 15.25 12.12 -0.82
CA LEU A 439 15.99 10.86 -0.75
C LEU A 439 17.16 10.82 -1.72
N LEU A 440 16.95 11.24 -2.98
CA LEU A 440 18.00 11.24 -4.01
C LEU A 440 19.21 12.09 -3.60
N VAL A 441 18.97 13.27 -3.01
CA VAL A 441 20.05 14.17 -2.58
C VAL A 441 20.67 13.74 -1.26
N HIS A 442 19.86 13.43 -0.24
CA HIS A 442 20.39 13.17 1.11
C HIS A 442 20.90 11.74 1.32
N SER A 443 20.63 10.83 0.39
CA SER A 443 21.37 9.56 0.27
C SER A 443 22.70 9.71 -0.48
N PHE A 444 23.04 10.91 -0.98
CA PHE A 444 24.20 11.16 -1.84
C PHE A 444 24.15 10.34 -3.14
N THR A 445 22.95 10.14 -3.68
CA THR A 445 22.78 9.46 -4.97
C THR A 445 23.07 10.44 -6.12
N VAL A 446 22.61 11.69 -5.98
CA VAL A 446 22.85 12.81 -6.91
C VAL A 446 23.05 14.10 -6.14
N ASP A 447 23.71 15.09 -6.74
CA ASP A 447 23.90 16.41 -6.12
C ASP A 447 22.84 17.41 -6.57
N VAL A 448 22.49 17.42 -7.85
CA VAL A 448 21.54 18.37 -8.44
C VAL A 448 20.50 17.63 -9.25
N ILE A 449 19.22 17.90 -9.01
CA ILE A 449 18.12 17.40 -9.82
C ILE A 449 17.69 18.53 -10.75
N THR A 450 17.82 18.32 -12.05
CA THR A 450 17.42 19.31 -13.05
C THR A 450 15.96 19.13 -13.43
N ASP A 451 15.53 17.88 -13.63
CA ASP A 451 14.14 17.50 -13.84
C ASP A 451 13.79 16.23 -13.07
N LEU A 452 12.57 16.22 -12.53
CA LEU A 452 11.93 15.00 -12.02
C LEU A 452 10.45 15.11 -12.37
N THR A 453 9.98 14.23 -13.24
CA THR A 453 8.61 14.22 -13.73
C THR A 453 7.96 12.88 -13.39
N LEU A 454 6.79 12.94 -12.74
CA LEU A 454 5.94 11.78 -12.46
C LEU A 454 4.72 11.85 -13.37
N ILE A 455 4.49 10.82 -14.19
CA ILE A 455 3.27 10.70 -14.98
C ILE A 455 2.34 9.77 -14.21
N ILE A 456 1.25 10.33 -13.70
CA ILE A 456 0.26 9.63 -12.89
C ILE A 456 -0.87 9.14 -13.78
N GLU A 457 -1.15 7.84 -13.77
CA GLU A 457 -2.32 7.25 -14.42
C GLU A 457 -3.24 6.68 -13.34
N GLY A 458 -4.42 7.27 -13.17
CA GLY A 458 -5.32 6.92 -12.08
C GLY A 458 -4.75 7.34 -10.71
N ASN A 459 -4.41 6.37 -9.86
CA ASN A 459 -3.82 6.61 -8.54
C ASN A 459 -2.44 5.95 -8.37
N GLN A 460 -1.72 5.76 -9.47
CA GLN A 460 -0.38 5.18 -9.50
C GLN A 460 0.54 6.02 -10.38
N ILE A 461 1.83 6.02 -10.04
CA ILE A 461 2.85 6.54 -10.94
C ILE A 461 2.99 5.50 -12.05
N ASN A 462 2.74 5.91 -13.29
CA ASN A 462 2.92 5.06 -14.45
C ASN A 462 4.32 5.20 -15.05
N HIS A 463 4.86 6.41 -15.07
CA HIS A 463 6.15 6.68 -15.68
C HIS A 463 6.92 7.71 -14.85
N ILE A 464 8.22 7.53 -14.73
CA ILE A 464 9.13 8.44 -14.04
C ILE A 464 10.22 8.88 -14.99
N GLN A 465 10.45 10.19 -15.05
CA GLN A 465 11.61 10.78 -15.72
C GLN A 465 12.46 11.52 -14.68
N LEU A 466 13.74 11.22 -14.62
CA LEU A 466 14.74 11.91 -13.81
C LEU A 466 15.88 12.36 -14.73
N GLU A 467 16.26 13.62 -14.62
CA GLU A 467 17.55 14.12 -15.10
C GLU A 467 18.29 14.79 -13.94
N ALA A 468 19.41 14.22 -13.53
CA ALA A 468 20.16 14.66 -12.38
C ALA A 468 21.67 14.60 -12.60
N ILE A 469 22.42 15.41 -11.87
CA ILE A 469 23.87 15.52 -11.97
C ILE A 469 24.49 14.86 -10.75
N ARG A 470 25.46 13.98 -11.00
CA ARG A 470 26.38 13.43 -10.01
C ARG A 470 27.74 14.10 -10.21
N SER A 471 28.25 14.73 -9.16
CA SER A 471 29.61 15.23 -9.10
C SER A 471 30.53 14.08 -8.71
N SER A 472 31.73 14.03 -9.28
CA SER A 472 32.81 13.17 -8.77
C SER A 472 33.81 14.04 -8.03
N PRO A 473 33.66 14.22 -6.71
CA PRO A 473 34.54 15.09 -5.93
C PRO A 473 35.92 14.45 -5.65
N TYR A 474 36.08 13.14 -5.92
CA TYR A 474 37.28 12.38 -5.59
C TYR A 474 38.06 11.89 -6.82
N THR A 475 37.56 12.14 -8.02
CA THR A 475 38.26 11.85 -9.27
C THR A 475 38.27 13.10 -10.14
N ASN A 476 39.27 13.27 -11.02
CA ASN A 476 39.24 14.33 -12.04
C ASN A 476 38.26 14.03 -13.19
N GLU A 477 37.29 13.13 -12.96
CA GLU A 477 36.30 12.77 -13.96
C GLU A 477 35.22 13.85 -14.05
N PRO A 478 34.67 14.08 -15.25
CA PRO A 478 33.62 15.06 -15.45
C PRO A 478 32.37 14.69 -14.65
N THR A 479 31.63 15.72 -14.19
CA THR A 479 30.26 15.58 -13.70
C THR A 479 29.42 14.78 -14.70
N ARG A 480 28.72 13.75 -14.22
CA ARG A 480 27.88 12.91 -15.08
C ARG A 480 26.41 13.23 -14.89
N VAL A 481 25.67 13.16 -16.00
CA VAL A 481 24.22 13.25 -16.00
C VAL A 481 23.63 11.84 -15.91
N ILE A 482 22.86 11.58 -14.86
CA ILE A 482 22.05 10.39 -14.69
C ILE A 482 20.68 10.67 -15.31
N LYS A 483 20.26 9.80 -16.24
CA LYS A 483 18.95 9.88 -16.90
C LYS A 483 18.19 8.58 -16.67
N ILE A 484 17.02 8.69 -16.07
CA ILE A 484 16.06 7.58 -15.93
C ILE A 484 14.80 8.03 -16.63
N ALA A 485 14.27 7.22 -17.55
CA ALA A 485 13.02 7.47 -18.23
C ALA A 485 12.33 6.12 -18.41
N GLU A 486 11.58 5.72 -17.39
CA GLU A 486 11.09 4.35 -17.28
C GLU A 486 9.63 4.34 -16.87
N ASP A 487 8.88 3.47 -17.53
CA ASP A 487 7.58 3.07 -17.03
C ASP A 487 7.82 2.32 -15.72
N MET A 488 7.09 2.70 -14.68
CA MET A 488 6.91 1.82 -13.53
C MET A 488 6.35 0.52 -14.11
N ILE A 489 6.96 -0.62 -13.83
CA ILE A 489 6.54 -1.89 -14.45
C ILE A 489 5.03 -2.06 -14.27
N LYS A 490 4.27 -1.83 -15.36
CA LYS A 490 2.94 -2.40 -15.50
C LYS A 490 3.21 -3.88 -15.55
N ASN A 491 2.77 -4.62 -14.55
CA ASN A 491 2.68 -6.07 -14.69
C ASN A 491 1.71 -6.36 -15.84
N LEU A 492 2.24 -6.42 -17.06
CA LEU A 492 1.67 -7.19 -18.14
C LEU A 492 1.89 -8.65 -17.75
N SER A 493 0.79 -9.40 -17.74
CA SER A 493 0.61 -10.81 -17.34
C SER A 493 0.43 -11.09 -15.84
#